data_AF-A0A7W4HN83-F1
#
_entry.id   AF-A0A7W4HN83-F1
#
_cell.length_a   1.000
_cell.length_b   1.000
_cell.length_c   1.000
_cell.angle_alpha   90.00
_cell.angle_beta   90.00
_cell.angle_gamma   90.00
#
_symmetry.space_group_name_H-M   'P 1'
#
loop_
_entity.id
_entity.type
_entity.pdbx_description
1 polymer ?
#
loop_
_entity_poly.entity_id
_entity_poly.type
_entity_poly.pdbx_seq_one_letter_code
_entity_poly.pdbx_strand_id
1 'polypeptide(L)'
;MVQKETLSSLTHGNFAKELSISQGKVPPNAVDFEKLVIGTFLIDKKGLDHSIDLLKPEVFYDPRHQEIFRAILKLYENNHPVDMVTVIQELKRTEKLSLAGGDHYIIDLTTAVSSSAHIEYHVRIILEKYILRSLINVSANVIDSSYKESTDVFELLDKAEQGFFEITNGTIKKGFDTANSLVKEAID
;
A
#
# COMPACT_ATOMS: atom_id res chain seq x y z
N MET A 1 -38.32 9.34 9.11
CA MET A 1 -37.44 9.09 10.27
C MET A 1 -36.25 8.21 9.89
N VAL A 2 -36.45 7.16 9.07
CA VAL A 2 -35.38 6.26 8.55
C VAL A 2 -34.31 6.94 7.67
N GLN A 3 -34.66 7.99 6.90
CA GLN A 3 -33.70 8.70 6.03
C GLN A 3 -32.65 9.54 6.77
N LYS A 4 -32.87 9.90 8.04
CA LYS A 4 -31.91 10.69 8.82
C LYS A 4 -30.80 9.84 9.44
N GLU A 5 -31.03 8.55 9.66
CA GLU A 5 -30.02 7.64 10.21
C GLU A 5 -28.97 7.25 9.19
N THR A 6 -29.33 7.13 7.90
CA THR A 6 -28.37 6.85 6.80
C THR A 6 -27.41 8.01 6.54
N LEU A 7 -27.81 9.24 6.88
CA LEU A 7 -26.97 10.43 6.70
C LEU A 7 -25.94 10.61 7.82
N SER A 8 -26.15 9.97 8.99
CA SER A 8 -25.25 10.08 10.14
C SER A 8 -23.99 9.23 9.98
N SER A 9 -24.00 8.19 9.14
CA SER A 9 -22.82 7.37 8.84
C SER A 9 -21.88 8.02 7.80
N LEU A 10 -22.29 9.14 7.19
CA LEU A 10 -21.57 9.80 6.08
C LEU A 10 -20.35 10.62 6.49
N THR A 11 -20.03 10.73 7.78
CA THR A 11 -18.99 11.67 8.22
C THR A 11 -17.61 11.06 8.40
N HIS A 12 -17.45 9.73 8.44
CA HIS A 12 -16.14 9.11 8.68
C HIS A 12 -16.01 7.76 7.95
N GLY A 13 -15.67 7.77 6.65
CA GLY A 13 -15.39 6.52 5.93
C GLY A 13 -15.22 6.64 4.42
N ASN A 14 -14.03 7.05 3.97
CA ASN A 14 -13.46 6.81 2.63
C ASN A 14 -14.46 6.70 1.44
N PHE A 15 -15.01 7.85 1.03
CA PHE A 15 -15.99 8.02 -0.07
C PHE A 15 -15.62 7.29 -1.38
N ALA A 16 -14.33 7.17 -1.70
CA ALA A 16 -13.84 6.40 -2.84
C ALA A 16 -14.17 4.90 -2.79
N LYS A 17 -14.12 4.31 -1.59
CA LYS A 17 -14.49 2.92 -1.35
C LYS A 17 -15.99 2.74 -1.55
N GLU A 18 -16.79 3.69 -1.08
CA GLU A 18 -18.25 3.70 -1.26
C GLU A 18 -18.64 3.85 -2.73
N LEU A 19 -18.00 4.75 -3.46
CA LEU A 19 -18.20 4.94 -4.91
C LEU A 19 -17.88 3.67 -5.69
N SER A 20 -16.77 3.01 -5.35
CA SER A 20 -16.35 1.75 -5.98
C SER A 20 -17.38 0.64 -5.71
N ILE A 21 -17.81 0.47 -4.45
CA ILE A 21 -18.84 -0.51 -4.04
C ILE A 21 -20.18 -0.22 -4.73
N SER A 22 -20.59 1.05 -4.79
CA SER A 22 -21.82 1.49 -5.46
C SER A 22 -21.83 1.20 -6.97
N GLN A 23 -20.65 1.18 -7.61
CA GLN A 23 -20.50 0.81 -9.01
C GLN A 23 -20.19 -0.69 -9.23
N GLY A 24 -20.18 -1.50 -8.17
CA GLY A 24 -19.80 -2.91 -8.24
C GLY A 24 -18.33 -3.15 -8.61
N LYS A 25 -17.48 -2.12 -8.47
CA LYS A 25 -16.04 -2.18 -8.79
C LYS A 25 -15.24 -2.49 -7.55
N VAL A 26 -14.26 -3.38 -7.69
CA VAL A 26 -13.26 -3.63 -6.65
C VAL A 26 -12.11 -2.63 -6.82
N PRO A 27 -11.66 -1.95 -5.74
CA PRO A 27 -10.50 -1.08 -5.83
C PRO A 27 -9.27 -1.84 -6.38
N PRO A 28 -8.44 -1.20 -7.24
CA PRO A 28 -7.27 -1.82 -7.82
C PRO A 28 -6.34 -2.45 -6.76
N ASN A 29 -6.10 -3.75 -6.85
CA ASN A 29 -5.27 -4.48 -5.90
C ASN A 29 -4.49 -5.60 -6.59
N ALA A 30 -3.50 -6.13 -5.90
CA ALA A 30 -2.63 -7.21 -6.36
C ALA A 30 -2.21 -8.07 -5.15
N VAL A 31 -3.19 -8.57 -4.39
CA VAL A 31 -2.95 -9.23 -3.10
C VAL A 31 -1.99 -10.43 -3.22
N ASP A 32 -2.03 -11.17 -4.33
CA ASP A 32 -1.11 -12.28 -4.55
C ASP A 32 0.36 -11.82 -4.68
N PHE A 33 0.60 -10.67 -5.33
CA PHE A 33 1.93 -10.06 -5.37
C PHE A 33 2.33 -9.51 -4.01
N GLU A 34 1.40 -8.95 -3.24
CA GLU A 34 1.69 -8.50 -1.87
C GLU A 34 2.17 -9.65 -0.98
N LYS A 35 1.52 -10.82 -1.06
CA LYS A 35 1.94 -12.01 -0.33
C LYS A 35 3.36 -12.43 -0.72
N LEU A 36 3.67 -12.46 -2.01
CA LEU A 36 5.00 -12.82 -2.52
C LEU A 36 6.07 -11.83 -2.04
N VAL A 37 5.78 -10.53 -2.05
CA VAL A 37 6.72 -9.48 -1.60
C VAL A 37 7.00 -9.61 -0.11
N ILE A 38 5.95 -9.68 0.72
CA ILE A 38 6.11 -9.85 2.17
C ILE A 38 6.83 -11.16 2.49
N GLY A 39 6.41 -12.27 1.87
CA GLY A 39 7.08 -13.56 2.07
C GLY A 39 8.56 -13.48 1.71
N THR A 40 8.92 -12.82 0.60
CA THR A 40 10.31 -12.65 0.18
C THR A 40 11.10 -11.85 1.20
N PHE A 41 10.54 -10.75 1.73
CA PHE A 41 11.19 -9.93 2.75
C PHE A 41 11.45 -10.68 4.07
N LEU A 42 10.67 -11.70 4.38
CA LEU A 42 10.83 -12.52 5.58
C LEU A 42 11.91 -13.62 5.44
N ILE A 43 12.40 -13.88 4.22
CA ILE A 43 13.32 -14.99 3.93
C ILE A 43 14.64 -14.49 3.34
N ASP A 44 14.57 -13.52 2.42
CA ASP A 44 15.72 -13.00 1.68
C ASP A 44 15.98 -11.53 2.01
N LYS A 45 17.01 -11.31 2.83
CA LYS A 45 17.48 -9.97 3.18
C LYS A 45 17.87 -9.15 1.95
N LYS A 46 18.44 -9.76 0.90
CA LYS A 46 18.82 -8.98 -0.29
C LYS A 46 17.57 -8.40 -0.95
N GLY A 47 16.52 -9.20 -1.12
CA GLY A 47 15.27 -8.72 -1.68
C GLY A 47 14.67 -7.54 -0.89
N LEU A 48 14.78 -7.60 0.45
CA LEU A 48 14.38 -6.51 1.33
C LEU A 48 15.22 -5.24 1.11
N ASP A 49 16.54 -5.34 1.19
CA ASP A 49 17.47 -4.21 1.11
C ASP A 49 17.28 -3.40 -0.19
N HIS A 50 17.00 -4.08 -1.32
CA HIS A 50 16.80 -3.41 -2.61
C HIS A 50 15.46 -2.67 -2.73
N SER A 51 14.43 -3.12 -2.00
CA SER A 51 13.04 -2.70 -2.26
C SER A 51 12.36 -1.95 -1.13
N ILE A 52 12.86 -2.05 0.10
CA ILE A 52 12.21 -1.46 1.29
C ILE A 52 12.00 0.04 1.17
N ASP A 53 12.99 0.73 0.60
CA ASP A 53 13.03 2.17 0.37
C ASP A 53 12.00 2.69 -0.64
N LEU A 54 11.40 1.79 -1.42
CA LEU A 54 10.39 2.09 -2.43
C LEU A 54 8.96 1.99 -1.86
N LEU A 55 8.82 1.41 -0.68
CA LEU A 55 7.55 0.98 -0.13
C LEU A 55 7.20 1.75 1.13
N LYS A 56 5.90 2.01 1.29
CA LYS A 56 5.28 2.46 2.53
C LYS A 56 4.16 1.48 2.89
N PRO A 57 3.78 1.33 4.17
CA PRO A 57 2.69 0.44 4.55
C PRO A 57 1.41 0.64 3.73
N GLU A 58 1.08 1.88 3.38
CA GLU A 58 -0.14 2.27 2.66
C GLU A 58 -0.18 1.76 1.21
N VAL A 59 0.96 1.33 0.66
CA VAL A 59 1.07 0.72 -0.68
C VAL A 59 0.37 -0.63 -0.74
N PHE A 60 0.28 -1.36 0.37
CA PHE A 60 -0.42 -2.64 0.43
C PHE A 60 -1.93 -2.43 0.53
N TYR A 61 -2.70 -3.21 -0.24
CA TYR A 61 -4.16 -3.18 -0.18
C TYR A 61 -4.70 -3.93 1.04
N ASP A 62 -4.11 -5.09 1.36
CA ASP A 62 -4.56 -5.89 2.50
C ASP A 62 -4.06 -5.28 3.82
N PRO A 63 -4.94 -4.92 4.76
CA PRO A 63 -4.54 -4.35 6.05
C PRO A 63 -3.57 -5.23 6.84
N ARG A 64 -3.66 -6.56 6.69
CA ARG A 64 -2.72 -7.49 7.33
C ARG A 64 -1.31 -7.26 6.82
N HIS A 65 -1.14 -7.09 5.52
CA HIS A 65 0.17 -6.82 4.91
C HIS A 65 0.71 -5.45 5.30
N GLN A 66 -0.17 -4.45 5.48
CA GLN A 66 0.24 -3.15 6.01
C GLN A 66 0.87 -3.30 7.41
N GLU A 67 0.20 -4.02 8.31
CA GLU A 67 0.71 -4.23 9.68
C GLU A 67 2.00 -5.06 9.72
N ILE A 68 2.09 -6.10 8.89
CA ILE A 68 3.32 -6.90 8.76
C ILE A 68 4.46 -6.02 8.24
N PHE A 69 4.23 -5.21 7.20
CA PHE A 69 5.24 -4.33 6.66
C PHE A 69 5.66 -3.23 7.65
N ARG A 70 4.75 -2.70 8.46
CA ARG A 70 5.12 -1.77 9.56
C ARG A 70 6.10 -2.42 10.55
N ALA A 71 5.90 -3.69 10.89
CA ALA A 71 6.82 -4.42 11.76
C ALA A 71 8.17 -4.66 11.09
N ILE A 72 8.17 -5.07 9.81
CA ILE A 72 9.39 -5.21 8.99
C ILE A 72 10.19 -3.91 8.96
N LEU A 73 9.54 -2.79 8.62
CA LEU A 73 10.17 -1.48 8.51
C LEU A 73 10.79 -1.05 9.84
N LYS A 74 10.07 -1.24 10.95
CA LYS A 74 10.58 -0.91 12.28
C LYS A 74 11.79 -1.75 12.68
N LEU A 75 11.78 -3.05 12.40
CA LEU A 75 12.94 -3.89 12.66
C LEU A 75 14.14 -3.47 11.81
N TYR A 76 13.91 -3.18 10.53
CA TYR A 76 14.92 -2.71 9.59
C TYR A 76 15.54 -1.38 10.02
N GLU A 77 14.73 -0.37 10.36
CA GLU A 77 15.18 0.94 10.84
C GLU A 77 16.00 0.85 12.14
N ASN A 78 15.66 -0.11 13.01
CA ASN A 78 16.40 -0.36 14.24
C ASN A 78 17.62 -1.28 14.03
N ASN A 79 18.00 -1.59 12.79
CA ASN A 79 19.08 -2.51 12.43
C ASN A 79 18.96 -3.90 13.08
N HIS A 80 17.73 -4.36 13.33
CA HIS A 80 17.47 -5.71 13.82
C HIS A 80 17.32 -6.68 12.64
N PRO A 81 17.64 -7.98 12.83
CA PRO A 81 17.37 -8.99 11.81
C PRO A 81 15.88 -9.01 11.46
N VAL A 82 15.59 -8.96 10.16
CA VAL A 82 14.23 -9.11 9.63
C VAL A 82 14.10 -10.52 9.10
N ASP A 83 13.33 -11.34 9.81
CA ASP A 83 12.94 -12.67 9.41
C ASP A 83 11.55 -12.99 9.98
N MET A 84 10.98 -14.12 9.57
CA MET A 84 9.67 -14.57 10.03
C MET A 84 9.52 -14.54 11.56
N VAL A 85 10.51 -15.02 12.31
CA VAL A 85 10.43 -15.16 13.77
C VAL A 85 10.51 -13.79 14.43
N THR A 86 11.43 -12.93 13.99
CA THR A 86 11.58 -11.59 14.56
C THR A 86 10.37 -10.70 14.29
N VAL A 87 9.78 -10.80 13.09
CA VAL A 87 8.55 -10.08 12.74
C VAL A 87 7.36 -10.55 13.59
N ILE A 88 7.20 -11.86 13.77
CA ILE A 88 6.16 -12.41 14.67
C ILE A 88 6.35 -11.88 16.09
N GLN A 89 7.59 -11.88 16.61
CA GLN A 89 7.88 -11.37 17.95
C GLN A 89 7.57 -9.88 18.08
N GLU A 90 7.92 -9.06 17.10
CA GLU A 90 7.62 -7.64 17.10
C GLU A 90 6.10 -7.37 17.05
N LEU A 91 5.37 -8.15 16.25
CA LEU A 91 3.90 -8.08 16.18
C LEU A 91 3.24 -8.53 17.49
N LYS A 92 3.79 -9.53 18.18
CA LYS A 92 3.34 -9.94 19.53
C LYS A 92 3.59 -8.85 20.54
N ARG A 93 4.80 -8.28 20.55
CA ARG A 93 5.21 -7.21 21.47
C ARG A 93 4.37 -5.95 21.33
N THR A 94 3.89 -5.66 20.12
CA THR A 94 3.02 -4.51 19.82
C THR A 94 1.53 -4.84 19.85
N GLU A 95 1.15 -6.06 20.24
CA GLU A 95 -0.24 -6.54 20.30
C GLU A 95 -0.99 -6.49 18.95
N LYS A 96 -0.24 -6.48 17.84
CA LYS A 96 -0.77 -6.35 16.46
C LYS A 96 -0.81 -7.67 15.69
N LEU A 97 -0.35 -8.77 16.29
CA LEU A 97 -0.32 -10.07 15.62
C LEU A 97 -1.70 -10.54 15.13
N SER A 98 -2.76 -10.29 15.90
CA SER A 98 -4.13 -10.63 15.49
C SER A 98 -4.55 -9.87 14.22
N LEU A 99 -4.18 -8.59 14.13
CA LEU A 99 -4.43 -7.74 12.97
C LEU A 99 -3.60 -8.16 11.74
N ALA A 100 -2.45 -8.79 11.96
CA ALA A 100 -1.62 -9.38 10.91
C ALA A 100 -2.10 -10.76 10.43
N GLY A 101 -3.17 -11.32 11.01
CA GLY A 101 -3.71 -12.64 10.64
C GLY A 101 -3.15 -13.81 11.45
N GLY A 102 -2.35 -13.56 12.49
CA GLY A 102 -1.80 -14.59 13.36
C GLY A 102 -0.51 -15.26 12.86
N ASP A 103 0.07 -16.10 13.70
CA ASP A 103 1.32 -16.81 13.41
C ASP A 103 1.23 -17.64 12.12
N HIS A 104 0.14 -18.40 11.95
CA HIS A 104 -0.07 -19.28 10.79
C HIS A 104 -0.06 -18.51 9.47
N TYR A 105 -0.68 -17.33 9.41
CA TYR A 105 -0.73 -16.54 8.19
C TYR A 105 0.67 -16.10 7.76
N ILE A 106 1.48 -15.63 8.70
CA ILE A 106 2.85 -15.18 8.41
C ILE A 106 3.72 -16.35 7.96
N ILE A 107 3.54 -17.53 8.56
CA ILE A 107 4.21 -18.76 8.12
C ILE A 107 3.80 -19.08 6.68
N ASP A 108 2.51 -19.07 6.35
CA ASP A 108 2.02 -19.37 5.00
C ASP A 108 2.62 -18.43 3.94
N LEU A 109 2.80 -17.14 4.26
CA LEU A 109 3.43 -16.18 3.36
C LEU A 109 4.83 -16.61 2.95
N THR A 110 5.60 -17.20 3.87
CA THR A 110 6.96 -17.68 3.56
C THR A 110 6.96 -18.92 2.67
N THR A 111 5.93 -19.78 2.77
CA THR A 111 5.86 -21.01 1.98
C THR A 111 5.52 -20.78 0.50
N ALA A 112 4.94 -19.62 0.18
CA ALA A 112 4.53 -19.26 -1.17
C ALA A 112 5.69 -18.75 -2.06
N VAL A 113 6.88 -18.53 -1.48
CA VAL A 113 8.02 -17.91 -2.17
C VAL A 113 8.92 -18.98 -2.77
N SER A 114 9.04 -18.99 -4.09
CA SER A 114 9.95 -19.87 -4.83
C SER A 114 11.28 -19.20 -5.19
N SER A 115 11.29 -17.87 -5.37
CA SER A 115 12.48 -17.09 -5.74
C SER A 115 12.29 -15.60 -5.45
N SER A 116 13.38 -14.92 -5.08
CA SER A 116 13.46 -13.46 -4.92
C SER A 116 13.95 -12.73 -6.17
N ALA A 117 14.34 -13.44 -7.23
CA ALA A 117 14.98 -12.85 -8.42
C ALA A 117 14.12 -11.81 -9.17
N HIS A 118 12.81 -11.78 -8.93
CA HIS A 118 11.87 -10.85 -9.58
C HIS A 118 11.16 -9.94 -8.57
N ILE A 119 11.76 -9.73 -7.39
CA ILE A 119 11.15 -8.94 -6.33
C ILE A 119 10.79 -7.52 -6.78
N GLU A 120 11.67 -6.86 -7.54
CA GLU A 120 11.44 -5.51 -8.07
C GLU A 120 10.22 -5.45 -8.98
N TYR A 121 10.04 -6.46 -9.84
CA TYR A 121 8.88 -6.57 -10.72
C TYR A 121 7.58 -6.72 -9.90
N HIS A 122 7.59 -7.55 -8.85
CA HIS A 122 6.42 -7.72 -7.97
C HIS A 122 6.10 -6.43 -7.20
N VAL A 123 7.12 -5.77 -6.66
CA VAL A 123 7.00 -4.47 -5.96
C VAL A 123 6.39 -3.42 -6.87
N ARG A 124 6.85 -3.35 -8.14
CA ARG A 124 6.30 -2.42 -9.13
C ARG A 124 4.81 -2.62 -9.35
N ILE A 125 4.35 -3.86 -9.47
CA ILE A 125 2.92 -4.15 -9.65
C ILE A 125 2.09 -3.61 -8.48
N ILE A 126 2.55 -3.80 -7.24
CA ILE A 126 1.84 -3.29 -6.05
C ILE A 126 1.80 -1.75 -6.08
N LEU A 127 2.92 -1.09 -6.43
CA LEU A 127 3.00 0.36 -6.56
C LEU A 127 2.06 0.89 -7.66
N GLU A 128 1.98 0.23 -8.82
CA GLU A 128 1.03 0.56 -9.87
C GLU A 128 -0.42 0.50 -9.36
N LYS A 129 -0.78 -0.54 -8.60
CA LYS A 129 -2.12 -0.64 -8.00
C LYS A 129 -2.35 0.43 -6.94
N TYR A 130 -1.35 0.76 -6.13
CA TYR A 130 -1.43 1.85 -5.16
C TYR A 130 -1.68 3.20 -5.85
N ILE A 131 -0.95 3.52 -6.91
CA ILE A 131 -1.14 4.75 -7.70
C ILE A 131 -2.59 4.83 -8.20
N LEU A 132 -3.11 3.75 -8.78
CA LEU A 132 -4.49 3.72 -9.25
C LEU A 132 -5.50 3.93 -8.11
N ARG A 133 -5.30 3.32 -6.94
CA ARG A 133 -6.16 3.55 -5.76
C ARG A 133 -6.08 4.99 -5.28
N SER A 134 -4.89 5.57 -5.22
CA SER A 134 -4.67 6.94 -4.77
C SER A 134 -5.31 7.95 -5.72
N LEU A 135 -5.23 7.73 -7.03
CA LEU A 135 -5.94 8.53 -8.03
C LEU A 135 -7.45 8.51 -7.81
N ILE A 136 -8.02 7.31 -7.61
CA ILE A 136 -9.45 7.16 -7.31
C ILE A 136 -9.82 7.94 -6.03
N ASN A 137 -9.00 7.85 -4.97
CA ASN A 137 -9.24 8.55 -3.72
C ASN A 137 -9.22 10.08 -3.87
N VAL A 138 -8.19 10.63 -4.52
CA VAL A 138 -8.07 12.07 -4.77
C VAL A 138 -9.25 12.55 -5.61
N SER A 139 -9.56 11.87 -6.71
CA SER A 139 -10.69 12.24 -7.57
C SER A 139 -12.03 12.19 -6.83
N ALA A 140 -12.26 11.16 -6.02
CA ALA A 140 -13.50 11.04 -5.25
C ALA A 140 -13.64 12.18 -4.23
N ASN A 141 -12.55 12.53 -3.53
CA ASN A 141 -12.55 13.65 -2.59
C ASN A 141 -12.81 15.00 -3.27
N VAL A 142 -12.25 15.20 -4.47
CA VAL A 142 -12.52 16.40 -5.28
C VAL A 142 -14.00 16.47 -5.67
N ILE A 143 -14.56 15.37 -6.17
CA ILE A 143 -15.99 15.28 -6.54
C ILE A 143 -16.88 15.60 -5.33
N ASP A 144 -16.64 14.97 -4.17
CA ASP A 144 -17.40 15.22 -2.95
C ASP A 144 -17.31 16.68 -2.50
N SER A 145 -16.10 17.25 -2.54
CA SER A 145 -15.87 18.63 -2.14
C SER A 145 -16.51 19.65 -3.09
N SER A 146 -16.61 19.34 -4.39
CA SER A 146 -17.28 20.20 -5.38
C SER A 146 -18.78 20.36 -5.14
N TYR A 147 -19.44 19.42 -4.44
CA TYR A 147 -20.85 19.53 -4.09
C TYR A 147 -21.12 20.35 -2.83
N LYS A 148 -20.09 20.70 -2.04
CA LYS A 148 -20.25 21.43 -0.77
C LYS A 148 -20.28 22.93 -1.04
N GLU A 149 -21.41 23.58 -0.72
CA GLU A 149 -21.61 25.02 -0.95
C GLU A 149 -20.65 25.92 -0.16
N SER A 150 -20.04 25.41 0.91
CA SER A 150 -19.11 26.15 1.77
C SER A 150 -17.64 26.05 1.35
N THR A 151 -17.31 25.32 0.28
CA THR A 151 -15.93 25.06 -0.11
C THR A 151 -15.39 26.21 -0.96
N ASP A 152 -14.26 26.79 -0.55
CA ASP A 152 -13.53 27.75 -1.38
C ASP A 152 -12.95 27.04 -2.62
N VAL A 153 -13.24 27.60 -3.81
CA VAL A 153 -12.85 26.99 -5.08
C VAL A 153 -11.34 26.96 -5.27
N PHE A 154 -10.61 27.98 -4.83
CA PHE A 154 -9.15 28.03 -4.95
C PHE A 154 -8.50 27.05 -3.97
N GLU A 155 -9.00 26.95 -2.74
CA GLU A 155 -8.52 25.95 -1.78
C GLU A 155 -8.75 24.51 -2.28
N LEU A 156 -9.88 24.26 -2.96
CA LEU A 156 -10.15 22.95 -3.57
C LEU A 156 -9.18 22.63 -4.71
N LEU A 157 -8.87 23.61 -5.58
CA LEU A 157 -7.89 23.43 -6.65
C LEU A 157 -6.51 23.12 -6.09
N ASP A 158 -6.05 23.87 -5.09
CA ASP A 158 -4.75 23.65 -4.44
C ASP A 158 -4.66 22.26 -3.80
N LYS A 159 -5.72 21.82 -3.10
CA LYS A 159 -5.78 20.47 -2.51
C LYS A 159 -5.75 19.37 -3.56
N ALA A 160 -6.43 19.58 -4.69
CA ALA A 160 -6.41 18.61 -5.78
C ALA A 160 -5.01 18.48 -6.38
N GLU A 161 -4.36 19.62 -6.68
CA GLU A 161 -3.00 19.65 -7.22
C GLU A 161 -2.00 18.99 -6.26
N GLN A 162 -2.05 19.32 -4.97
CA GLN A 162 -1.21 18.70 -3.96
C GLN A 162 -1.42 17.18 -3.91
N GLY A 163 -2.68 16.72 -3.93
CA GLY A 163 -2.99 15.29 -3.92
C GLY A 163 -2.38 14.54 -5.11
N PHE A 164 -2.50 15.08 -6.32
CA PHE A 164 -1.87 14.48 -7.52
C PHE A 164 -0.34 14.55 -7.49
N PHE A 165 0.23 15.62 -6.93
CA PHE A 165 1.66 15.76 -6.75
C PHE A 165 2.24 14.75 -5.75
N GLU A 166 1.54 14.48 -4.64
CA GLU A 166 1.98 13.48 -3.65
C GLU A 166 2.03 12.06 -4.22
N ILE A 167 1.08 11.71 -5.10
CA ILE A 167 1.04 10.41 -5.80
C ILE A 167 2.29 10.24 -6.67
N THR A 168 2.66 11.29 -7.42
CA THR A 168 3.81 11.25 -8.34
C THR A 168 5.14 11.28 -7.59
N ASN A 169 5.33 12.20 -6.64
CA ASN A 169 6.61 12.35 -5.95
C ASN A 169 6.89 11.23 -4.93
N GLY A 170 5.85 10.63 -4.33
CA GLY A 170 5.99 9.57 -3.33
C GLY A 170 6.28 8.18 -3.89
N THR A 171 6.05 7.93 -5.18
CA THR A 171 6.01 6.57 -5.77
C THR A 171 6.86 6.43 -7.05
N ILE A 172 6.89 7.45 -7.90
CA ILE A 172 7.43 7.35 -9.28
C ILE A 172 8.95 7.60 -9.30
N LYS A 173 9.47 8.48 -8.44
CA LYS A 173 10.85 9.00 -8.58
C LYS A 173 11.96 7.99 -8.29
N LYS A 174 11.71 6.92 -7.52
CA LYS A 174 12.73 5.86 -7.27
C LYS A 174 12.55 4.62 -8.15
N GLY A 175 11.33 4.30 -8.60
CA GLY A 175 11.04 3.08 -9.37
C GLY A 175 11.24 3.18 -10.89
N PHE A 176 11.14 4.40 -11.45
CA PHE A 176 11.30 4.60 -12.91
C PHE A 176 12.77 4.64 -13.36
N ASP A 177 13.68 5.07 -12.51
CA ASP A 177 15.13 5.07 -12.83
C ASP A 177 15.66 3.65 -13.00
N THR A 178 15.17 2.69 -12.20
CA THR A 178 15.55 1.27 -12.29
C THR A 178 14.99 0.60 -13.55
N ALA A 179 13.75 0.88 -13.94
CA ALA A 179 13.14 0.26 -15.12
C ALA A 179 13.84 0.68 -16.42
N ASN A 180 14.21 1.96 -16.53
CA ASN A 180 14.99 2.44 -17.68
C ASN A 180 16.41 1.89 -17.69
N SER A 181 17.05 1.69 -16.51
CA SER A 181 18.39 1.10 -16.47
C SER A 181 18.39 -0.37 -16.90
N LEU A 182 17.40 -1.16 -16.46
CA LEU A 182 17.27 -2.58 -16.81
C LEU A 182 17.00 -2.79 -18.31
N VAL A 183 16.19 -1.93 -18.93
CA VAL A 183 15.97 -1.98 -20.39
C VAL A 183 17.26 -1.61 -21.14
N LYS A 184 18.05 -0.69 -20.60
CA LYS A 184 19.32 -0.28 -21.20
C LYS A 184 20.37 -1.40 -21.12
N GLU A 185 20.50 -2.06 -19.97
CA GLU A 185 21.36 -3.23 -19.76
C GLU A 185 20.95 -4.46 -20.59
N ALA A 186 19.70 -4.56 -21.03
CA ALA A 186 19.24 -5.66 -21.88
C ALA A 186 19.45 -5.40 -23.38
N ILE A 187 19.73 -4.16 -23.77
CA ILE A 187 19.91 -3.74 -25.18
C ILE A 187 21.39 -3.54 -25.52
N ASP A 188 22.24 -3.25 -24.52
CA ASP A 188 23.71 -3.23 -24.62
C ASP A 188 24.31 -4.63 -24.39
#